data_AF-A0AAC9IU39-F1
#
_entry.id   AF-A0AAC9IU39-F1
#
_cell.length_a   1.000
_cell.length_b   1.000
_cell.length_c   1.000
_cell.angle_alpha   90.00
_cell.angle_beta   90.00
_cell.angle_gamma   90.00
#
_symmetry.space_group_name_H-M   'P 1'
#
loop_
_entity.id
_entity.type
_entity.pdbx_description
1 polymer ?
#
loop_
_entity_poly.entity_id
_entity_poly.type
_entity_poly.pdbx_seq_one_letter_code
_entity_poly.pdbx_strand_id
1 'polypeptide(L)'
;MPFDYKSFIEEITILVDEAKNFQVADRHYQSESFRKWKHKTADLINQIGRQRYSINSNLQMRQFHAGGYSLLSESEQQEIFNRDLADSINELNLVIEQYQKYGDPRATKKSSETITTTIKIQIPEKVTLRWLIDNLPIKVWLWFGGLLFTSAALGFGLRSLLIGQ
;
A
#
# COMPACT_ATOMS: atom_id res chain seq x y z
N MET A 1 -7.65 14.74 21.77
CA MET A 1 -7.90 13.30 21.52
C MET A 1 -6.72 12.75 20.74
N PRO A 2 -6.32 11.47 20.90
CA PRO A 2 -5.33 10.87 20.02
C PRO A 2 -5.86 10.95 18.57
N PHE A 3 -5.03 11.43 17.65
CA PHE A 3 -5.36 11.41 16.22
C PHE A 3 -5.48 9.94 15.80
N ASP A 4 -6.68 9.50 15.43
CA ASP A 4 -6.96 8.13 14.99
C ASP A 4 -7.36 8.09 13.51
N TYR A 5 -7.54 6.89 12.96
CA TYR A 5 -7.84 6.74 11.53
C TYR A 5 -9.21 7.34 11.18
N LYS A 6 -10.18 7.29 12.09
CA LYS A 6 -11.50 7.89 11.90
C LYS A 6 -11.39 9.42 11.76
N SER A 7 -10.66 10.06 12.67
CA SER A 7 -10.40 11.51 12.63
C SER A 7 -9.68 11.89 11.33
N PHE A 8 -8.70 11.08 10.88
CA PHE A 8 -8.04 11.27 9.59
C PHE A 8 -9.02 11.25 8.41
N ILE A 9 -9.98 10.31 8.39
CA ILE A 9 -10.96 10.20 7.31
C ILE A 9 -11.94 11.38 7.33
N GLU A 10 -12.38 11.83 8.50
CA GLU A 10 -13.25 13.01 8.64
C GLU A 10 -12.55 14.28 8.08
N GLU A 11 -11.30 14.50 8.45
CA GLU A 11 -10.51 15.66 7.98
C GLU A 11 -10.21 15.59 6.48
N ILE A 12 -9.85 14.42 5.95
CA ILE A 12 -9.64 14.24 4.50
C ILE A 12 -10.92 14.46 3.71
N THR A 13 -12.08 14.07 4.25
CA THR A 13 -13.39 14.32 3.61
C THR A 13 -13.63 15.81 3.44
N ILE A 14 -13.36 16.60 4.50
CA ILE A 14 -13.48 18.07 4.44
C ILE A 14 -12.54 18.67 3.39
N LEU A 15 -11.28 18.22 3.34
CA LEU A 15 -10.30 18.72 2.37
C LEU A 15 -10.63 18.33 0.92
N VAL A 16 -11.23 17.17 0.71
CA VAL A 16 -11.73 16.76 -0.61
C VAL A 16 -12.87 17.67 -1.06
N ASP A 17 -13.80 17.98 -0.17
CA ASP A 17 -14.90 18.89 -0.48
C ASP A 17 -14.42 20.33 -0.70
N GLU A 18 -13.43 20.79 0.06
CA GLU A 18 -12.76 22.08 -0.16
C GLU A 18 -12.16 22.15 -1.58
N ALA A 19 -11.41 21.12 -1.99
CA ALA A 19 -10.75 21.08 -3.31
C ALA A 19 -11.75 21.01 -4.48
N LYS A 20 -12.85 20.27 -4.34
CA LYS A 20 -13.92 20.21 -5.35
C LYS A 20 -14.56 21.58 -5.58
N ASN A 21 -14.63 22.40 -4.53
CA ASN A 21 -15.27 23.71 -4.53
C ASN A 21 -14.31 24.88 -4.77
N PHE A 22 -13.05 24.64 -5.18
CA PHE A 22 -12.15 25.73 -5.55
C PHE A 22 -12.73 26.58 -6.68
N GLN A 23 -12.74 27.90 -6.44
CA GLN A 23 -13.08 28.89 -7.45
C GLN A 23 -12.05 28.85 -8.58
N VAL A 24 -12.41 29.36 -9.75
CA VAL A 24 -11.49 29.42 -10.91
C VAL A 24 -10.20 30.15 -10.55
N ALA A 25 -10.29 31.21 -9.74
CA ALA A 25 -9.14 31.97 -9.25
C ALA A 25 -8.23 31.19 -8.28
N ASP A 26 -8.70 30.09 -7.67
CA ASP A 26 -7.91 29.26 -6.78
C ASP A 26 -7.29 28.03 -7.47
N ARG A 27 -7.72 27.74 -8.70
CA ARG A 27 -7.31 26.55 -9.45
C ARG A 27 -5.97 26.76 -10.17
N HIS A 28 -4.95 27.21 -9.45
CA HIS A 28 -3.59 27.26 -9.99
C HIS A 28 -2.55 27.11 -8.88
N TYR A 29 -1.34 26.68 -9.26
CA TYR A 29 -0.27 26.35 -8.30
C TYR A 29 0.11 27.48 -7.35
N GLN A 30 0.00 28.73 -7.80
CA GLN A 30 0.38 29.91 -7.02
C GLN A 30 -0.73 30.40 -6.08
N SER A 31 -1.96 29.88 -6.18
CA SER A 31 -3.05 30.28 -5.28
C SER A 31 -2.69 29.96 -3.83
N GLU A 32 -2.95 30.92 -2.95
CA GLU A 32 -2.76 30.75 -1.51
C GLU A 32 -3.66 29.63 -0.96
N SER A 33 -4.93 29.58 -1.41
CA SER A 33 -5.91 28.56 -1.03
C SER A 33 -5.42 27.17 -1.40
N PHE A 34 -4.97 26.98 -2.65
CA PHE A 34 -4.42 25.71 -3.12
C PHE A 34 -3.18 25.30 -2.31
N ARG A 35 -2.24 26.22 -2.07
CA ARG A 35 -1.03 25.94 -1.30
C ARG A 35 -1.37 25.50 0.13
N LYS A 36 -2.29 26.21 0.79
CA LYS A 36 -2.76 25.86 2.14
C LYS A 36 -3.39 24.48 2.14
N TRP A 37 -4.27 24.19 1.19
CA TRP A 37 -4.87 22.86 1.03
C TRP A 37 -3.82 21.76 0.83
N LYS A 38 -2.86 21.97 -0.07
CA LYS A 38 -1.78 21.00 -0.35
C LYS A 38 -0.97 20.71 0.92
N HIS A 39 -0.61 21.74 1.67
CA HIS A 39 0.12 21.60 2.92
C HIS A 39 -0.69 20.84 3.99
N LYS A 40 -1.94 21.24 4.24
CA LYS A 40 -2.82 20.54 5.20
C LYS A 40 -2.98 19.07 4.85
N THR A 41 -3.23 18.77 3.57
CA THR A 41 -3.42 17.39 3.10
C THR A 41 -2.15 16.57 3.26
N ALA A 42 -0.99 17.12 2.90
CA ALA A 42 0.30 16.45 3.06
C ALA A 42 0.63 16.20 4.54
N ASP A 43 0.32 17.14 5.43
CA ASP A 43 0.55 17.02 6.86
C ASP A 43 -0.33 15.91 7.48
N LEU A 44 -1.60 15.82 7.10
CA LEU A 44 -2.48 14.73 7.55
C LEU A 44 -1.98 13.36 7.08
N ILE A 45 -1.60 13.23 5.81
CA ILE A 45 -1.02 11.99 5.26
C ILE A 45 0.25 11.61 6.02
N ASN A 46 1.13 12.56 6.30
CA ASN A 46 2.34 12.32 7.08
C ASN A 46 2.04 11.91 8.51
N GLN A 47 1.07 12.56 9.15
CA GLN A 47 0.68 12.30 10.53
C GLN A 47 0.13 10.87 10.68
N ILE A 48 -0.75 10.43 9.78
CA ILE A 48 -1.28 9.06 9.80
C ILE A 48 -0.21 8.04 9.37
N GLY A 49 0.68 8.42 8.45
CA GLY A 49 1.84 7.62 8.04
C GLY A 49 2.80 7.32 9.20
N ARG A 50 3.05 8.29 10.08
CA ARG A 50 3.86 8.10 11.32
C ARG A 50 3.25 7.07 12.27
N GLN A 51 1.93 6.88 12.21
CA GLN A 51 1.27 5.84 12.97
C GLN A 51 1.37 4.46 12.31
N ARG A 52 2.08 4.32 11.19
CA ARG A 52 2.23 3.09 10.39
C ARG A 52 1.00 2.71 9.57
N TYR A 53 0.17 3.68 9.20
CA TYR A 53 -0.80 3.48 8.12
C TYR A 53 -0.12 3.69 6.76
N SER A 54 -0.52 2.92 5.77
CA SER A 54 -0.13 3.14 4.37
C SER A 54 -1.28 3.82 3.65
N ILE A 55 -1.05 5.05 3.17
CA ILE A 55 -2.01 5.79 2.37
C ILE A 55 -1.53 5.76 0.93
N ASN A 56 -2.35 5.22 0.03
CA ASN A 56 -2.05 5.19 -1.39
C ASN A 56 -2.42 6.53 -2.03
N SER A 57 -1.59 7.55 -1.81
CA SER A 57 -1.71 8.82 -2.51
C SER A 57 -0.35 9.36 -2.93
N ASN A 58 -0.26 9.85 -4.16
CA ASN A 58 0.95 10.42 -4.74
C ASN A 58 0.99 11.95 -4.64
N LEU A 59 0.10 12.57 -3.85
CA LEU A 59 -0.05 14.03 -3.73
C LEU A 59 1.28 14.76 -3.44
N GLN A 60 2.16 14.16 -2.64
CA GLN A 60 3.45 14.76 -2.28
C GLN A 60 4.45 14.79 -3.44
N MET A 61 4.41 13.82 -4.36
CA MET A 61 5.31 13.79 -5.52
C MET A 61 4.74 14.49 -6.75
N ARG A 62 3.45 14.83 -6.74
CA ARG A 62 2.81 15.59 -7.82
C ARG A 62 3.41 17.00 -7.91
N GLN A 63 3.76 17.38 -9.13
CA GLN A 63 4.42 18.65 -9.39
C GLN A 63 3.41 19.80 -9.38
N PHE A 64 2.18 19.59 -9.88
CA PHE A 64 1.16 20.63 -10.07
C PHE A 64 1.60 21.83 -10.94
N HIS A 65 2.84 21.82 -11.40
CA HIS A 65 3.47 22.82 -12.24
C HIS A 65 4.71 22.17 -12.88
N ALA A 66 4.86 22.30 -14.20
CA ALA A 66 6.03 21.78 -14.91
C ALA A 66 7.23 22.73 -14.74
N GLY A 67 7.91 22.61 -13.59
CA GLY A 67 9.15 23.35 -13.34
C GLY A 67 10.26 22.89 -14.30
N GLY A 68 10.80 23.81 -15.09
CA GLY A 68 11.98 23.58 -15.96
C GLY A 68 11.70 23.51 -17.46
N TYR A 69 10.44 23.43 -17.88
CA TYR A 69 10.07 23.53 -19.30
C TYR A 69 9.51 24.93 -19.58
N SER A 70 10.39 25.88 -19.89
CA SER A 70 10.06 27.28 -20.25
C SER A 70 9.17 27.43 -21.51
N LEU A 71 8.69 26.33 -22.09
CA LEU A 71 8.00 26.29 -23.37
C LEU A 71 6.52 25.94 -23.27
N LEU A 72 6.02 25.56 -22.09
CA LEU A 72 4.59 25.27 -21.95
C LEU A 72 3.78 26.54 -21.86
N SER A 73 2.73 26.60 -22.66
CA SER A 73 1.69 27.61 -22.61
C SER A 73 0.97 27.60 -21.26
N GLU A 74 0.35 28.72 -20.89
CA GLU A 74 -0.46 28.82 -19.67
C GLU A 74 -1.60 27.78 -19.66
N SER A 75 -2.19 27.48 -20.82
CA SER A 75 -3.22 26.44 -20.97
C SER A 75 -2.68 25.05 -20.65
N GLU A 76 -1.49 24.68 -21.13
CA GLU A 76 -0.89 23.37 -20.83
C GLU A 76 -0.53 23.25 -19.34
N GLN A 77 -0.04 24.32 -18.73
CA GLN A 77 0.23 24.35 -17.28
C GLN A 77 -1.07 24.18 -16.48
N GLN A 78 -2.14 24.84 -16.92
CA GLN A 78 -3.46 24.71 -16.31
C GLN A 78 -4.03 23.30 -16.46
N GLU A 79 -3.84 22.65 -17.60
CA GLU A 79 -4.23 21.25 -17.81
C GLU A 79 -3.49 20.28 -16.89
N ILE A 80 -2.17 20.44 -16.76
CA ILE A 80 -1.35 19.65 -15.83
C ILE A 80 -1.86 19.84 -14.40
N PHE A 81 -2.09 21.08 -13.98
CA PHE A 81 -2.63 21.40 -12.67
C PHE A 81 -4.00 20.72 -12.43
N ASN A 82 -4.92 20.88 -13.38
CA ASN A 82 -6.27 20.32 -13.29
C ASN A 82 -6.25 18.80 -13.21
N ARG A 83 -5.42 18.15 -14.02
CA ARG A 83 -5.23 16.70 -13.99
C ARG A 83 -4.68 16.26 -12.64
N ASP A 84 -3.59 16.87 -12.18
CA ASP A 84 -2.95 16.49 -10.92
C ASP A 84 -3.88 16.71 -9.72
N LEU A 85 -4.69 17.77 -9.73
CA LEU A 85 -5.71 18.03 -8.72
C LEU A 85 -6.84 16.98 -8.76
N ALA A 86 -7.36 16.67 -9.95
CA ALA A 86 -8.43 15.68 -10.11
C ALA A 86 -8.00 14.29 -9.64
N ASP A 87 -6.80 13.85 -10.03
CA ASP A 87 -6.28 12.57 -9.59
C ASP A 87 -6.04 12.54 -8.07
N SER A 88 -5.54 13.64 -7.49
CA SER A 88 -5.35 13.76 -6.04
C SER A 88 -6.68 13.59 -5.31
N ILE A 89 -7.74 14.25 -5.80
CA ILE A 89 -9.09 14.11 -5.26
C ILE A 89 -9.57 12.66 -5.38
N ASN A 90 -9.33 12.00 -6.52
CA ASN A 90 -9.74 10.61 -6.74
C ASN A 90 -9.02 9.64 -5.80
N GLU A 91 -7.71 9.79 -5.61
CA GLU A 91 -6.93 8.99 -4.66
C GLU A 91 -7.46 9.15 -3.23
N LEU A 92 -7.76 10.37 -2.81
CA LEU A 92 -8.31 10.64 -1.48
C LEU A 92 -9.74 10.08 -1.32
N ASN A 93 -10.60 10.20 -2.33
CA ASN A 93 -11.93 9.57 -2.33
C ASN A 93 -11.80 8.05 -2.19
N LEU A 94 -10.86 7.42 -2.89
CA LEU A 94 -10.66 5.97 -2.78
C LEU A 94 -10.29 5.55 -1.35
N VAL A 95 -9.50 6.36 -0.64
CA VAL A 95 -9.17 6.12 0.78
C VAL A 95 -10.43 6.23 1.66
N ILE A 96 -11.27 7.24 1.43
CA ILE A 96 -12.55 7.42 2.13
C ILE A 96 -13.49 6.22 1.86
N GLU A 97 -13.64 5.82 0.60
CA GLU A 97 -14.48 4.69 0.19
C GLU A 97 -14.01 3.37 0.81
N GLN A 98 -12.70 3.13 0.82
CA GLN A 98 -12.13 1.93 1.46
C GLN A 98 -12.42 1.90 2.95
N TYR A 99 -12.32 3.03 3.64
CA TYR A 99 -12.70 3.11 5.06
C TYR A 99 -14.19 2.88 5.27
N GLN A 100 -15.06 3.47 4.46
CA GLN A 100 -16.51 3.26 4.56
C GLN A 100 -16.88 1.78 4.35
N LYS A 101 -16.17 1.11 3.43
CA LYS A 101 -16.44 -0.29 3.08
C LYS A 101 -15.85 -1.29 4.07
N TYR A 102 -14.64 -1.06 4.56
CA TYR A 102 -13.88 -2.05 5.33
C TYR A 102 -13.54 -1.62 6.76
N GLY A 103 -13.82 -0.37 7.13
CA GLY A 103 -13.44 0.21 8.41
C GLY A 103 -11.95 0.56 8.49
N ASP A 104 -11.47 0.73 9.73
CA ASP A 104 -10.06 0.98 10.01
C ASP A 104 -9.23 -0.27 9.63
N PRO A 105 -8.25 -0.16 8.71
CA PRO A 105 -7.45 -1.30 8.24
C PRO A 105 -6.61 -1.96 9.34
N ARG A 106 -6.44 -1.29 10.49
CA ARG A 106 -5.67 -1.76 11.65
C ARG A 106 -6.52 -2.03 12.88
N ALA A 107 -7.81 -1.69 12.88
CA ALA A 107 -8.71 -2.16 13.92
C ALA A 107 -8.69 -3.70 13.87
N THR A 108 -8.10 -4.29 14.90
CA THR A 108 -7.96 -5.73 15.07
C THR A 108 -9.32 -6.35 14.80
N LYS A 109 -9.45 -7.16 13.74
CA LYS A 109 -10.68 -7.85 13.32
C LYS A 109 -11.35 -8.50 14.54
N LYS A 110 -12.24 -7.77 15.21
CA LYS A 110 -13.14 -8.28 16.24
C LYS A 110 -14.52 -8.23 15.62
N SER A 111 -14.86 -9.31 14.91
CA SER A 111 -16.15 -9.54 14.25
C SER A 111 -16.38 -8.60 13.06
N SER A 112 -16.48 -9.04 11.81
CA SER A 112 -17.29 -10.15 11.34
C SER A 112 -16.63 -10.77 10.10
N GLU A 113 -16.91 -12.04 9.89
CA GLU A 113 -16.35 -12.88 8.83
C GLU A 113 -14.84 -13.14 9.01
N THR A 114 -14.59 -14.22 9.73
CA THR A 114 -13.81 -15.32 9.18
C THR A 114 -14.22 -15.53 7.72
N ILE A 115 -13.73 -14.69 6.80
CA ILE A 115 -13.36 -15.13 5.47
C ILE A 115 -12.22 -16.08 5.75
N THR A 116 -12.62 -17.29 6.15
CA THR A 116 -12.00 -18.51 5.69
C THR A 116 -12.04 -18.34 4.18
N THR A 117 -11.07 -17.61 3.64
CA THR A 117 -10.40 -18.07 2.44
C THR A 117 -9.79 -19.39 2.91
N THR A 118 -10.65 -20.40 3.02
CA THR A 118 -10.48 -21.60 2.25
C THR A 118 -9.98 -21.08 0.91
N ILE A 119 -8.67 -20.93 0.83
CA ILE A 119 -7.96 -21.47 -0.30
C ILE A 119 -8.61 -22.84 -0.40
N LYS A 120 -9.67 -22.95 -1.21
CA LYS A 120 -9.99 -24.18 -1.89
C LYS A 120 -8.70 -24.40 -2.64
N ILE A 121 -7.75 -25.03 -1.94
CA ILE A 121 -6.71 -25.81 -2.56
C ILE A 121 -7.58 -26.77 -3.34
N GLN A 122 -7.87 -26.42 -4.60
CA GLN A 122 -8.39 -27.37 -5.54
C GLN A 122 -7.28 -28.40 -5.55
N ILE A 123 -7.46 -29.46 -4.77
CA ILE A 123 -6.49 -30.54 -4.66
C ILE A 123 -6.34 -30.99 -6.11
N PRO A 124 -5.19 -30.71 -6.75
CA PRO A 124 -5.05 -31.05 -8.15
C PRO A 124 -5.17 -32.56 -8.25
N GLU A 125 -5.92 -33.05 -9.22
CA GLU A 125 -6.07 -34.48 -9.48
C GLU A 125 -4.70 -35.18 -9.68
N LYS A 126 -3.67 -34.37 -10.04
CA LYS A 126 -2.28 -34.79 -10.10
C LYS A 126 -1.39 -33.78 -9.36
N VAL A 127 -0.80 -34.22 -8.24
CA VAL A 127 0.25 -33.48 -7.55
C VAL A 127 1.54 -33.62 -8.35
N THR A 128 1.95 -32.58 -9.06
CA THR A 128 3.25 -32.54 -9.75
C THR A 128 4.31 -31.89 -8.86
N LEU A 129 5.58 -32.28 -9.03
CA LEU A 129 6.69 -31.69 -8.28
C LEU A 129 6.77 -30.16 -8.47
N ARG A 130 6.42 -29.69 -9.67
CA ARG A 130 6.37 -28.28 -10.01
C ARG A 130 5.31 -27.53 -9.20
N TRP A 131 4.11 -28.10 -9.07
CA TRP A 131 3.04 -27.54 -8.24
C TRP A 131 3.49 -27.39 -6.77
N LEU A 132 4.21 -28.39 -6.26
CA LEU A 132 4.70 -28.40 -4.89
C LEU A 132 5.70 -27.27 -4.63
N ILE A 133 6.57 -26.98 -5.60
CA ILE A 133 7.55 -25.88 -5.53
C ILE A 133 6.84 -24.53 -5.55
N ASP A 134 5.86 -24.36 -6.43
CA ASP A 134 5.19 -23.08 -6.66
C ASP A 134 4.21 -22.69 -5.53
N ASN A 135 3.69 -23.66 -4.78
CA ASN A 135 2.61 -23.43 -3.80
C ASN A 135 3.00 -23.67 -2.32
N LEU A 136 4.17 -24.25 -2.03
CA LEU A 136 4.62 -24.40 -0.64
C LEU A 136 5.43 -23.19 -0.17
N PRO A 137 5.22 -22.71 1.07
CA PRO A 137 6.03 -21.64 1.64
C PRO A 137 7.49 -22.07 1.80
N ILE A 138 8.43 -21.13 1.57
CA ILE A 138 9.88 -21.37 1.59
C ILE A 138 10.38 -22.06 2.87
N LYS A 139 9.67 -21.88 4.00
CA LYS A 139 9.98 -22.52 5.28
C LYS A 139 9.92 -24.05 5.22
N VAL A 140 9.00 -24.62 4.45
CA VAL A 140 8.85 -26.07 4.30
C VAL A 140 10.05 -26.65 3.54
N TRP A 141 10.51 -25.95 2.51
CA TRP A 141 11.70 -26.32 1.74
C TRP A 141 12.98 -26.26 2.59
N LEU A 142 13.15 -25.23 3.41
CA LEU A 142 14.29 -25.12 4.32
C LEU A 142 14.31 -26.25 5.37
N TRP A 143 13.14 -26.61 5.90
CA TRP A 143 13.04 -27.73 6.84
C TRP A 143 13.40 -29.07 6.19
N PHE A 144 12.88 -29.33 4.99
CA PHE A 144 13.19 -30.56 4.25
C PHE A 144 14.68 -30.64 3.85
N GLY A 145 15.25 -29.53 3.39
CA GLY A 145 16.68 -29.43 3.08
C GLY A 145 17.56 -29.67 4.30
N GLY A 146 17.18 -29.13 5.46
CA GLY A 146 17.87 -29.37 6.72
C GLY A 146 17.83 -30.86 7.14
N LEU A 147 16.68 -31.51 6.97
CA LEU A 147 16.51 -32.93 7.30
C LEU A 147 17.31 -33.86 6.39
N LEU A 148 17.41 -33.55 5.10
CA LEU A 148 18.30 -34.28 4.18
C LEU A 148 19.77 -34.11 4.58
N PHE A 149 20.19 -32.89 4.90
CA PHE A 149 21.57 -32.61 5.28
C PHE A 149 21.99 -33.36 6.56
N THR A 150 21.14 -33.39 7.59
CA THR A 150 21.45 -34.11 8.84
C THR A 150 21.51 -35.62 8.62
N SER A 151 20.61 -36.18 7.80
CA SER A 151 20.65 -37.62 7.46
C SER A 151 21.92 -38.02 6.70
N ALA A 152 22.38 -37.17 5.76
CA ALA A 152 23.61 -37.41 5.02
C ALA A 152 24.84 -37.34 5.94
N ALA A 153 24.91 -36.33 6.81
CA ALA A 153 26.01 -36.18 7.77
C ALA A 153 26.14 -37.38 8.71
N LEU A 154 25.01 -37.91 9.21
CA LEU A 154 24.97 -39.13 10.03
C LEU A 154 25.47 -40.36 9.25
N GLY A 155 25.06 -40.51 7.98
CA GLY A 155 25.48 -41.63 7.14
C GLY A 155 26.99 -41.66 6.86
N PHE A 156 27.59 -40.49 6.57
CA PHE A 156 29.05 -40.38 6.37
C PHE A 156 29.84 -40.64 7.66
N GLY A 157 29.36 -40.12 8.80
CA GLY A 157 30.02 -40.32 10.10
C GLY A 157 30.03 -41.78 10.56
N LEU A 158 28.94 -42.52 10.32
CA LEU A 158 28.85 -43.96 10.60
C LEU A 158 29.77 -44.79 9.70
N ARG A 159 29.90 -44.43 8.42
CA ARG A 159 30.79 -45.15 7.48
C ARG A 159 32.27 -44.93 7.81
N SER A 160 32.69 -43.74 8.24
CA SER A 160 34.07 -43.51 8.67
C SER A 160 34.43 -44.27 9.95
N LEU A 161 33.46 -44.51 10.83
CA LEU A 161 33.65 -45.29 12.05
C LEU A 161 33.81 -46.79 11.80
N LEU A 162 33.17 -47.33 10.76
CA LEU A 162 33.21 -48.77 10.42
C LEU A 162 34.41 -49.18 9.54
N ILE A 163 35.09 -48.25 8.87
CA ILE A 163 36.27 -48.52 8.03
C ILE A 163 37.58 -48.35 8.83
N GLY A 164 37.51 -47.76 10.03
CA GLY A 164 38.65 -47.51 10.91
C GLY A 164 38.91 -48.57 11.99
N GLN A 165 38.18 -49.71 11.96
CA GLN A 165 38.47 -50.92 12.74
C GLN A 165 38.92 -52.03 11.80
#